data_AF-A0A3N2G4E9-F1
#
_entry.id   AF-A0A3N2G4E9-F1
#
_cell.length_a   1.000
_cell.length_b   1.000
_cell.length_c   1.000
_cell.angle_alpha   90.00
_cell.angle_beta   90.00
_cell.angle_gamma   90.00
#
_symmetry.space_group_name_H-M   'P 1'
#
loop_
_entity.id
_entity.type
_entity.pdbx_description
1 polymer ?
#
loop_
_entity_poly.entity_id
_entity_poly.type
_entity_poly.pdbx_seq_one_letter_code
_entity_poly.pdbx_strand_id
1 'polypeptide(L)'
;MTDKHTTATAEHRAQRKTRRGYVVSDKMDKTVVVEVEDRVKHPLYGKVIRRTSKVKAHDELSSAGVGDLVLIMETRPLSATKRWRLVEVLEKAK
;
A
#
# COMPACT_ATOMS: atom_id res chain seq x y z
N MET A 1 -22.79 7.02 -45.52
CA MET A 1 -22.52 7.37 -44.12
C MET A 1 -21.55 6.33 -43.59
N THR A 2 -20.27 6.69 -43.45
CA THR A 2 -19.20 5.77 -43.01
C THR A 2 -18.85 6.10 -41.57
N ASP A 3 -19.27 5.23 -40.66
CA ASP A 3 -18.92 5.31 -39.24
C ASP A 3 -17.45 4.94 -39.05
N LYS A 4 -16.66 5.91 -38.57
CA LYS A 4 -15.27 5.69 -38.15
C LYS A 4 -15.26 5.16 -36.73
N HIS A 5 -15.03 3.86 -36.54
CA HIS A 5 -14.65 3.32 -35.24
C HIS A 5 -13.18 3.67 -34.94
N THR A 6 -12.97 4.59 -33.99
CA THR A 6 -11.65 4.92 -33.44
C THR A 6 -11.26 3.86 -32.40
N THR A 7 -10.29 3.00 -32.71
CA THR A 7 -9.60 2.18 -31.70
C THR A 7 -8.73 3.09 -30.82
N ALA A 8 -9.10 3.22 -29.54
CA ALA A 8 -8.28 3.92 -28.56
C ALA A 8 -7.01 3.11 -28.29
N THR A 9 -5.84 3.70 -28.57
CA THR A 9 -4.54 3.14 -28.19
C THR A 9 -4.47 3.04 -26.66
N ALA A 10 -4.23 1.83 -26.13
CA ALA A 10 -4.12 1.62 -24.69
C ALA A 10 -2.87 2.32 -24.14
N GLU A 11 -3.05 3.45 -23.47
CA GLU A 11 -1.96 4.16 -22.81
C GLU A 11 -1.37 3.34 -21.66
N HIS A 12 -0.04 3.32 -21.56
CA HIS A 12 0.66 2.59 -20.52
C HIS A 12 0.53 3.31 -19.17
N ARG A 13 -0.25 2.75 -18.24
CA ARG A 13 -0.45 3.36 -16.91
C ARG A 13 0.86 3.33 -16.10
N ALA A 14 1.21 4.47 -15.50
CA ALA A 14 2.39 4.58 -14.64
C ALA A 14 2.33 3.60 -13.45
N GLN A 15 3.45 2.91 -13.21
CA GLN A 15 3.59 2.00 -12.07
C GLN A 15 3.76 2.78 -10.77
N ARG A 16 2.89 2.51 -9.80
CA ARG A 16 2.96 3.09 -8.45
C ARG A 16 3.76 2.16 -7.53
N LYS A 17 4.39 2.73 -6.50
CA LYS A 17 5.15 1.93 -5.54
C LYS A 17 4.21 1.02 -4.74
N THR A 18 4.66 -0.19 -4.51
CA THR A 18 4.03 -1.17 -3.63
C THR A 18 4.95 -1.48 -2.46
N ARG A 19 4.36 -1.79 -1.31
CA ARG A 19 5.09 -2.16 -0.10
C ARG A 19 4.37 -3.30 0.60
N ARG A 20 5.13 -4.11 1.35
CA ARG A 20 4.59 -5.16 2.22
C ARG A 20 4.81 -4.76 3.67
N GLY A 21 3.90 -5.14 4.54
CA GLY A 21 3.99 -4.84 5.95
C GLY A 21 2.93 -5.56 6.76
N TYR A 22 3.05 -5.44 8.08
CA TYR A 22 2.14 -6.08 9.02
C TYR A 22 1.08 -5.10 9.51
N VAL A 23 -0.16 -5.56 9.67
CA VAL A 23 -1.22 -4.73 10.24
C VAL A 23 -1.05 -4.65 11.76
N VAL A 24 -0.91 -3.43 12.27
CA VAL A 24 -0.77 -3.15 13.71
C VAL A 24 -2.09 -2.72 14.34
N SER A 25 -2.99 -2.11 13.57
CA SER A 25 -4.28 -1.67 14.09
C SER A 25 -5.36 -1.63 13.01
N ASP A 26 -6.53 -2.18 13.35
CA ASP A 26 -7.78 -2.12 12.60
C ASP A 26 -8.89 -1.44 13.43
N LYS A 27 -8.53 -0.45 14.25
CA LYS A 27 -9.51 0.21 15.14
C LYS A 27 -10.35 1.29 14.44
N MET A 28 -10.01 1.65 13.20
CA MET A 28 -10.63 2.76 12.48
C MET A 28 -11.49 2.23 11.34
N ASP A 29 -12.60 2.89 11.05
CA ASP A 29 -13.45 2.49 9.92
C ASP A 29 -12.70 2.56 8.59
N LYS A 30 -12.81 1.48 7.80
CA LYS A 30 -12.24 1.34 6.45
C LYS A 30 -10.76 1.71 6.35
N THR A 31 -10.00 1.54 7.45
CA THR A 31 -8.63 2.02 7.56
C THR A 31 -7.79 1.14 8.46
N VAL A 32 -6.75 0.54 7.89
CA VAL A 32 -5.76 -0.23 8.64
C VAL A 32 -4.44 0.54 8.78
N VAL A 33 -3.80 0.42 9.93
CA VAL A 33 -2.44 0.93 10.17
C VAL A 33 -1.46 -0.19 9.90
N VAL A 34 -0.63 0.00 8.88
CA VAL A 34 0.37 -0.97 8.45
C VAL A 34 1.75 -0.51 8.86
N GLU A 35 2.52 -1.40 9.44
CA GLU A 35 3.92 -1.21 9.76
C GLU A 35 4.79 -1.76 8.63
N VAL A 36 5.54 -0.88 7.99
CA VAL A 36 6.44 -1.18 6.88
C VAL A 36 7.88 -1.10 7.36
N GLU A 37 8.65 -2.13 7.07
CA GLU A 37 10.08 -2.22 7.34
C GLU A 37 10.91 -1.89 6.10
N ASP A 38 11.84 -0.96 6.24
CA ASP A 38 12.89 -0.66 5.25
C ASP A 38 14.27 -0.95 5.86
N ARG A 39 15.17 -1.56 5.09
CA ARG A 39 16.58 -1.73 5.46
C ARG A 39 17.42 -0.64 4.80
N VAL A 40 17.98 0.25 5.60
CA VAL A 40 18.73 1.42 5.12
C VAL A 40 20.14 1.38 5.70
N LYS A 41 21.15 1.77 4.94
CA LYS A 41 22.51 1.93 5.46
C LYS A 41 22.62 3.23 6.24
N HIS A 42 23.22 3.19 7.42
CA HIS A 42 23.58 4.42 8.13
C HIS A 42 24.52 5.25 7.24
N PRO A 43 24.27 6.55 7.01
CA PRO A 43 24.96 7.34 5.99
C PRO A 43 26.48 7.43 6.24
N LEU A 44 26.89 7.57 7.51
CA LEU A 44 28.31 7.65 7.87
C LEU A 44 28.98 6.28 8.00
N TYR A 45 28.45 5.41 8.87
CA TYR A 45 29.10 4.14 9.24
C TYR A 45 28.80 2.95 8.31
N GLY A 46 27.88 3.08 7.35
CA GLY A 46 27.52 2.00 6.42
C GLY A 46 26.80 0.79 7.04
N LYS A 47 26.64 0.74 8.37
CA LYS A 47 25.89 -0.32 9.07
C LYS A 47 24.44 -0.37 8.56
N VAL A 48 23.97 -1.55 8.16
CA VAL A 48 22.57 -1.76 7.76
C VAL A 48 21.70 -1.71 9.01
N ILE A 49 20.77 -0.76 9.04
CA ILE A 49 19.79 -0.55 10.11
C ILE A 49 18.38 -0.84 9.61
N ARG A 50 17.55 -1.35 10.51
CA ARG A 50 16.13 -1.59 10.28
C ARG A 50 15.35 -0.33 10.63
N ARG A 51 14.63 0.25 9.67
CA ARG A 51 13.77 1.42 9.88
C ARG A 51 12.32 1.01 9.69
N THR A 52 11.52 1.30 10.70
CA THR A 52 10.10 1.03 10.70
C THR A 52 9.32 2.32 10.44
N SER A 53 8.29 2.26 9.60
CA SER A 53 7.35 3.37 9.38
C SER A 53 5.90 2.88 9.44
N LYS A 54 5.02 3.68 10.03
CA LYS A 54 3.59 3.39 10.08
C LYS A 54 2.86 4.18 9.00
N VAL A 55 2.05 3.49 8.21
CA VAL A 55 1.25 4.09 7.14
C VAL A 55 -0.21 3.71 7.28
N LYS A 56 -1.11 4.62 6.93
CA LYS A 56 -2.55 4.37 6.93
C LYS A 56 -2.98 3.93 5.53
N ALA A 57 -3.49 2.71 5.42
CA ALA A 57 -4.03 2.16 4.19
C ALA A 57 -5.57 2.14 4.24
N HIS A 58 -6.20 2.43 3.11
CA HIS A 58 -7.63 2.28 2.94
C HIS A 58 -7.97 0.85 2.52
N ASP A 59 -8.89 0.25 3.25
CA ASP A 59 -9.57 -0.99 2.91
C ASP A 59 -11.08 -0.70 2.93
N GLU A 60 -11.80 -1.01 1.85
CA GLU A 60 -13.25 -0.74 1.77
C GLU A 60 -14.07 -1.84 2.45
N LEU A 61 -13.56 -3.08 2.46
CA LEU A 61 -14.27 -4.27 2.93
C LEU A 61 -13.86 -4.67 4.35
N SER A 62 -12.92 -3.94 4.98
CA SER A 62 -12.35 -4.25 6.29
C SER A 62 -11.94 -5.73 6.41
N SER A 63 -11.23 -6.19 5.39
CA SER A 63 -10.86 -7.59 5.17
C SER A 63 -9.58 -8.02 5.90
N ALA A 64 -8.71 -7.06 6.23
CA ALA A 64 -7.43 -7.29 6.88
C ALA A 64 -7.52 -7.07 8.40
N GLY A 65 -7.17 -8.10 9.17
CA GLY A 65 -7.12 -8.06 10.63
C GLY A 65 -5.74 -7.67 11.17
N VAL A 66 -5.65 -7.49 12.49
CA VAL A 66 -4.38 -7.22 13.18
C VAL A 66 -3.48 -8.46 13.11
N GLY A 67 -2.21 -8.26 12.74
CA GLY A 67 -1.22 -9.32 12.58
C GLY A 67 -1.07 -9.85 11.15
N ASP A 68 -1.98 -9.49 10.24
CA ASP A 68 -1.94 -9.95 8.84
C ASP A 68 -0.75 -9.34 8.08
N LEU A 69 -0.16 -10.11 7.17
CA LEU A 69 0.81 -9.63 6.20
C LEU A 69 0.06 -9.13 4.95
N VAL A 70 0.21 -7.84 4.65
CA VAL A 70 -0.56 -7.18 3.59
C VAL A 70 0.34 -6.55 2.53
N LEU A 71 -0.15 -6.55 1.29
CA LEU A 71 0.41 -5.78 0.18
C LEU A 71 -0.38 -4.47 0.03
N ILE A 72 0.33 -3.35 0.10
CA ILE A 72 -0.23 -2.00 -0.05
C ILE A 72 0.36 -1.29 -1.26
N MET A 73 -0.43 -0.41 -1.87
CA MET A 73 -0.04 0.40 -3.02
C MET A 73 -0.30 1.88 -2.77
N GLU A 74 0.62 2.73 -3.26
CA GLU A 74 0.42 4.18 -3.22
C GLU A 74 -0.81 4.59 -4.03
N THR A 75 -1.54 5.57 -3.51
CA THR A 75 -2.69 6.14 -4.20
C THR A 75 -2.79 7.65 -4.00
N ARG A 76 -3.72 8.27 -4.73
CA ARG A 76 -4.06 9.68 -4.50
C ARG A 76 -4.47 9.86 -3.02
N PRO A 77 -4.27 11.03 -2.42
CA PRO A 77 -4.75 11.29 -1.07
C PRO A 77 -6.25 10.97 -0.94
N LEU A 78 -6.60 10.12 0.02
CA LEU A 78 -8.00 9.80 0.35
C LEU A 78 -8.51 10.59 1.55
N SER A 79 -7.59 11.06 2.40
CA SER A 79 -7.84 11.88 3.58
C SER A 79 -6.55 12.64 3.91
N ALA A 80 -6.48 13.33 5.05
CA ALA A 80 -5.30 14.08 5.48
C ALA A 80 -4.04 13.20 5.58
N THR A 81 -4.15 11.96 6.08
CA THR A 81 -3.00 11.04 6.28
C THR A 81 -3.05 9.74 5.48
N LYS A 82 -4.21 9.38 4.90
CA LYS A 82 -4.36 8.16 4.09
C LYS A 82 -3.79 8.37 2.69
N ARG A 83 -2.70 7.65 2.37
CA ARG A 83 -1.99 7.71 1.07
C ARG A 83 -1.82 6.33 0.41
N TRP A 84 -2.26 5.28 1.09
CA TRP A 84 -2.09 3.89 0.66
C TRP A 84 -3.46 3.23 0.55
N ARG A 85 -3.58 2.26 -0.36
CA ARG A 85 -4.73 1.35 -0.44
C ARG A 85 -4.26 -0.09 -0.24
N LEU A 86 -5.12 -0.90 0.34
CA LEU A 86 -4.93 -2.35 0.38
C LEU A 86 -5.05 -2.92 -1.03
N VAL A 87 -4.15 -3.83 -1.40
CA VAL A 87 -4.20 -4.58 -2.66
C VAL A 87 -4.61 -6.01 -2.39
N GLU A 88 -3.92 -6.67 -1.47
CA GLU A 88 -4.07 -8.09 -1.18
C GLU A 88 -3.61 -8.38 0.26
N VAL A 89 -4.30 -9.32 0.91
CA VAL A 89 -3.83 -9.94 2.17
C VAL A 89 -3.03 -11.18 1.77
N LEU A 90 -1.72 -11.14 1.97
CA LEU A 90 -0.81 -12.21 1.55
C LEU A 90 -0.86 -13.40 2.52
N GLU A 91 -0.90 -13.12 3.82
CA GLU A 91 -0.93 -14.13 4.86
C GLU A 91 -1.80 -13.62 6.01
N LYS A 92 -2.75 -14.44 6.45
CA LYS A 92 -3.56 -14.15 7.63
C LYS A 92 -2.84 -14.61 8.89
N ALA A 93 -2.97 -13.84 9.96
CA ALA A 93 -2.50 -14.24 11.28
C ALA A 93 -3.15 -15.59 11.68
N LYS A 94 -2.33 -16.48 12.26
CA LYS A 94 -2.76 -17.78 12.79
C LYS A 94 -3.30 -17.66 14.21
#